data_AF-Q3JC10-F1
#
_entry.id   AF-Q3JC10-F1
#
_cell.length_a   1.000
_cell.length_b   1.000
_cell.length_c   1.000
_cell.angle_alpha   90.00
_cell.angle_beta   90.00
_cell.angle_gamma   90.00
#
_symmetry.space_group_name_H-M   'P 1'
#
loop_
_entity.id
_entity.type
_entity.pdbx_description
1 polymer ?
#
loop_
_entity_poly.entity_id
_entity_poly.type
_entity_poly.pdbx_seq_one_letter_code
_entity_poly.pdbx_strand_id
1 'polypeptide(L)'
;MLTKYSRIKKEGGNNCEKKTQLISLIILLALGISPANADRNQTSQNLLINASVELVQESENTHQNKKNKSSEGDFGYENPINGPDKWGELDPDFQLCSNGMEQSPIDIKPMEVIPADLPDVRYFYQPTSVHIVNNGHNTLQGTYDSGSFITIDGDEREYDLQQFHFHSVSEHTLAFGAHFNIEMHLVHTSIDGEVVVVTLLIRQGEENQALKEIWDNMPKNIGQEVFLPAESSFNAMDALPSDRRSYRYRGSFTTPPCTEGVRWIILREPIEMSAEQIEKYRNITQHVCCSNNNRPTQPLNGRQVYFDTVDNSDF
;
A
#
# COMPACT_ATOMS: atom_id res chain seq x y z
N MET A 1 70.23 -18.46 -21.86
CA MET A 1 69.28 -17.35 -22.06
C MET A 1 67.88 -17.96 -21.96
N LEU A 2 67.10 -17.81 -20.89
CA LEU A 2 66.41 -16.64 -20.31
C LEU A 2 64.88 -16.86 -20.43
N THR A 3 64.22 -17.05 -19.27
CA THR A 3 62.84 -16.60 -18.90
C THR A 3 61.62 -17.15 -19.69
N LYS A 4 60.38 -17.33 -19.18
CA LYS A 4 59.60 -16.78 -18.04
C LYS A 4 58.25 -17.56 -17.90
N TYR A 5 57.74 -17.73 -16.66
CA TYR A 5 56.35 -17.52 -16.12
C TYR A 5 55.10 -17.96 -16.95
N SER A 6 53.94 -18.44 -16.43
CA SER A 6 53.34 -18.58 -15.08
C SER A 6 51.97 -19.30 -15.11
N ARG A 7 51.69 -20.09 -14.06
CA ARG A 7 50.42 -20.33 -13.31
C ARG A 7 49.05 -19.88 -13.89
N ILE A 8 48.08 -20.83 -13.95
CA ILE A 8 46.68 -20.69 -13.46
C ILE A 8 46.22 -22.05 -12.91
N LYS A 9 45.67 -22.09 -11.69
CA LYS A 9 45.08 -23.27 -11.01
C LYS A 9 43.62 -22.92 -10.64
N LYS A 10 42.72 -23.87 -10.91
CA LYS A 10 41.41 -24.22 -10.32
C LYS A 10 40.74 -23.23 -9.35
N GLU A 11 39.44 -22.98 -9.57
CA GLU A 11 38.33 -23.21 -8.62
C GLU A 11 36.98 -22.87 -9.29
N GLY A 12 36.07 -23.84 -9.35
CA GLY A 12 34.79 -23.71 -10.06
C GLY A 12 33.93 -24.96 -9.88
N GLY A 13 33.42 -25.13 -8.66
CA GLY A 13 32.54 -26.24 -8.29
C GLY A 13 32.33 -26.25 -6.80
N ASN A 14 31.23 -25.65 -6.33
CA ASN A 14 30.68 -25.86 -4.98
C ASN A 14 29.34 -25.13 -4.65
N ASN A 15 28.68 -24.44 -5.59
CA ASN A 15 27.43 -23.71 -5.26
C ASN A 15 26.14 -24.54 -5.35
N CYS A 16 26.13 -25.62 -6.15
CA CYS A 16 24.93 -26.48 -6.28
C CYS A 16 24.80 -27.46 -5.10
N GLU A 17 25.91 -28.08 -4.67
CA GLU A 17 25.91 -29.00 -3.53
C GLU A 17 25.61 -28.32 -2.19
N LYS A 18 26.03 -27.06 -2.01
CA LYS A 18 25.71 -26.26 -0.82
C LYS A 18 24.21 -25.92 -0.72
N LYS A 19 23.54 -25.64 -1.84
CA LYS A 19 22.09 -25.37 -1.88
C LYS A 19 21.27 -26.62 -1.54
N THR A 20 21.68 -27.80 -2.02
CA THR A 20 20.97 -29.06 -1.75
C THR A 20 21.11 -29.51 -0.28
N GLN A 21 22.26 -29.25 0.36
CA GLN A 21 22.45 -29.55 1.78
C GLN A 21 21.64 -28.62 2.70
N LEU A 22 21.48 -27.34 2.33
CA LEU A 22 20.70 -26.37 3.10
C LEU A 22 19.20 -26.69 3.08
N ILE A 23 18.67 -27.09 1.92
CA ILE A 23 17.26 -27.50 1.76
C ILE A 23 16.96 -28.78 2.55
N SER A 24 17.90 -29.73 2.58
CA SER A 24 17.76 -30.99 3.34
C SER A 24 17.72 -30.76 4.86
N LEU A 25 18.42 -29.74 5.37
CA LEU A 25 18.46 -29.39 6.79
C LEU A 25 17.18 -28.66 7.25
N ILE A 26 16.58 -27.85 6.37
CA ILE A 26 15.30 -27.17 6.61
C ILE A 26 14.14 -28.18 6.69
N ILE A 27 14.14 -29.22 5.84
CA ILE A 27 13.13 -30.29 5.86
C ILE A 27 13.23 -31.14 7.15
N LEU A 28 14.44 -31.41 7.65
CA LEU A 28 14.64 -32.13 8.92
C LEU A 28 14.16 -31.34 10.14
N LEU A 29 14.25 -30.00 10.12
CA LEU A 29 13.75 -29.13 11.19
C LEU A 29 12.22 -28.98 11.16
N ALA A 30 11.59 -28.99 9.98
CA ALA A 30 10.13 -28.95 9.83
C ALA A 30 9.43 -30.26 10.27
N LEU A 31 10.15 -31.38 10.34
CA LEU A 31 9.63 -32.70 10.74
C LEU A 31 9.86 -33.06 12.22
N GLY A 32 10.44 -32.16 13.03
CA GLY A 32 10.58 -32.35 14.48
C GLY A 32 11.54 -33.46 14.92
N ILE A 33 12.40 -33.98 14.04
CA ILE A 33 13.40 -35.00 14.37
C ILE A 33 14.73 -34.32 14.68
N SER A 34 15.10 -34.23 15.96
CA SER A 34 16.36 -33.63 16.39
C SER A 34 17.39 -34.71 16.78
N PRO A 35 18.66 -34.66 16.29
CA PRO A 35 19.74 -35.31 16.99
C PRO A 35 20.17 -34.48 18.20
N ALA A 36 20.64 -35.16 19.23
CA ALA A 36 20.91 -34.65 20.56
C ALA A 36 22.15 -33.75 20.65
N ASN A 37 22.12 -32.91 21.69
CA ASN A 37 23.19 -32.12 22.33
C ASN A 37 23.58 -30.74 21.75
N ALA A 38 23.07 -29.72 22.45
CA ALA A 38 23.80 -28.63 23.12
C ALA A 38 24.85 -27.84 22.34
N ASP A 39 24.41 -26.73 21.74
CA ASP A 39 24.99 -25.37 21.84
C ASP A 39 24.31 -24.50 20.78
N ARG A 40 23.08 -24.04 21.08
CA ARG A 40 22.15 -23.54 20.05
C ARG A 40 21.48 -22.22 20.43
N ASN A 41 22.28 -21.21 20.79
CA ASN A 41 21.71 -19.85 20.95
C ASN A 41 22.47 -18.75 20.19
N GLN A 42 23.75 -18.93 19.85
CA GLN A 42 24.52 -17.91 19.13
C GLN A 42 24.59 -18.16 17.61
N THR A 43 24.64 -19.43 17.20
CA THR A 43 24.75 -19.83 15.79
C THR A 43 23.44 -19.61 15.02
N SER A 44 22.28 -19.82 15.66
CA SER A 44 20.96 -19.61 15.05
C SER A 44 20.62 -18.13 14.90
N GLN A 45 21.04 -17.28 15.83
CA GLN A 45 20.89 -15.82 15.72
C GLN A 45 21.80 -15.23 14.64
N ASN A 46 23.05 -15.71 14.53
CA ASN A 46 23.97 -15.26 13.47
C ASN A 46 23.52 -15.70 12.06
N LEU A 47 22.82 -16.83 11.92
CA LEU A 47 22.23 -17.23 10.64
C LEU A 47 21.05 -16.35 10.22
N LEU A 48 20.21 -15.92 11.17
CA LEU A 48 19.09 -15.02 10.89
C LEU A 48 19.57 -13.61 10.55
N ILE A 49 20.58 -13.10 11.27
CA ILE A 49 21.18 -11.78 10.98
C ILE A 49 21.83 -11.76 9.59
N ASN A 50 22.54 -12.83 9.19
CA ASN A 50 23.15 -12.89 7.86
C ASN A 50 22.10 -12.98 6.74
N ALA A 51 20.96 -13.64 6.96
CA ALA A 51 19.85 -13.66 6.01
C ALA A 51 19.16 -12.29 5.88
N SER A 52 19.06 -11.52 6.97
CA SER A 52 18.56 -10.14 6.95
C SER A 52 19.51 -9.18 6.22
N VAL A 53 20.83 -9.38 6.36
CA VAL A 53 21.84 -8.56 5.66
C VAL A 53 21.86 -8.86 4.15
N GLU A 54 21.65 -10.11 3.73
CA GLU A 54 21.51 -10.45 2.30
C GLU A 54 20.24 -9.83 1.67
N LEU A 55 19.11 -9.77 2.39
CA LEU A 55 17.88 -9.10 1.91
C LEU A 55 18.05 -7.57 1.79
N VAL A 56 18.81 -6.94 2.69
CA VAL A 56 19.12 -5.51 2.62
C VAL A 56 20.10 -5.20 1.48
N GLN A 57 21.10 -6.05 1.23
CA GLN A 57 22.03 -5.88 0.11
C GLN A 57 21.37 -6.11 -1.26
N GLU A 58 20.37 -6.99 -1.36
CA GLU A 58 19.55 -7.12 -2.57
C GLU A 58 18.71 -5.85 -2.85
N SER A 59 18.25 -5.16 -1.80
CA SER A 59 17.55 -3.86 -1.91
C SER A 59 18.47 -2.68 -2.31
N GLU A 60 19.73 -2.68 -1.86
CA GLU A 60 20.71 -1.64 -2.22
C GLU A 60 21.25 -1.82 -3.65
N ASN A 61 21.44 -3.06 -4.11
CA ASN A 61 21.86 -3.35 -5.48
C ASN A 61 20.75 -3.08 -6.52
N THR A 62 19.47 -3.17 -6.13
CA THR A 62 18.35 -2.73 -6.98
C THR A 62 18.29 -1.20 -7.11
N HIS A 63 18.74 -0.46 -6.11
CA HIS A 63 18.83 1.01 -6.19
C HIS A 63 19.96 1.52 -7.08
N GLN A 64 21.13 0.85 -7.13
CA GLN A 64 22.23 1.30 -7.98
C GLN A 64 22.06 0.95 -9.48
N ASN A 65 21.30 -0.09 -9.82
CA ASN A 65 21.03 -0.45 -11.22
C ASN A 65 19.86 0.30 -11.89
N LYS A 66 19.14 1.18 -11.16
CA LYS A 66 18.01 1.97 -11.69
C LYS A 66 18.38 3.30 -12.36
N LYS A 67 19.67 3.59 -12.60
CA LYS A 67 20.09 4.89 -13.16
C LYS A 67 20.24 4.97 -14.69
N ASN A 68 19.88 3.96 -15.47
CA ASN A 68 19.87 4.04 -16.95
C ASN A 68 18.84 3.10 -17.60
N LYS A 69 17.55 3.29 -17.31
CA LYS A 69 16.47 2.71 -18.14
C LYS A 69 15.45 3.80 -18.45
N SER A 70 15.40 4.26 -19.69
CA SER A 70 14.32 5.08 -20.20
C SER A 70 13.06 4.22 -20.38
N SER A 71 12.01 4.51 -19.59
CA SER A 71 10.57 4.36 -19.85
C SER A 71 10.04 3.15 -20.65
N GLU A 72 10.39 1.93 -20.26
CA GLU A 72 9.56 0.73 -20.50
C GLU A 72 9.19 0.16 -19.13
N GLY A 73 7.91 0.21 -18.76
CA GLY A 73 7.35 -0.34 -17.51
C GLY A 73 6.87 0.68 -16.46
N ASP A 74 7.04 1.98 -16.69
CA ASP A 74 6.55 3.01 -15.74
C ASP A 74 5.07 3.33 -16.00
N PHE A 75 4.23 3.18 -14.98
CA PHE A 75 2.79 3.38 -15.09
C PHE A 75 2.41 4.83 -14.79
N GLY A 76 1.36 5.29 -15.46
CA GLY A 76 0.77 6.60 -15.22
C GLY A 76 -0.74 6.53 -15.37
N TYR A 77 -1.35 7.68 -15.63
CA TYR A 77 -2.80 7.77 -15.82
C TYR A 77 -3.18 8.37 -17.19
N GLU A 78 -2.19 8.53 -18.08
CA GLU A 78 -2.38 9.14 -19.40
C GLU A 78 -2.61 8.08 -20.47
N ASN A 79 -3.85 7.98 -20.94
CA ASN A 79 -4.20 7.15 -22.09
C ASN A 79 -3.82 7.86 -23.40
N PRO A 80 -3.35 7.13 -24.43
CA PRO A 80 -3.13 5.68 -24.48
C PRO A 80 -1.68 5.27 -24.16
N ILE A 81 -0.90 6.12 -23.47
CA ILE A 81 0.56 5.95 -23.33
C ILE A 81 0.88 4.92 -22.24
N ASN A 82 0.52 5.23 -21.01
CA ASN A 82 0.81 4.40 -19.83
C ASN A 82 -0.33 4.42 -18.81
N GLY A 83 -1.53 4.82 -19.24
CA GLY A 83 -2.71 4.89 -18.41
C GLY A 83 -3.36 3.53 -18.12
N PRO A 84 -4.48 3.53 -17.38
CA PRO A 84 -5.00 2.33 -16.74
C PRO A 84 -5.46 1.22 -17.70
N ASP A 85 -5.83 1.57 -18.94
CA ASP A 85 -6.19 0.60 -19.98
C ASP A 85 -4.98 -0.19 -20.51
N LYS A 86 -3.76 0.30 -20.23
CA LYS A 86 -2.48 -0.29 -20.66
C LYS A 86 -1.67 -0.93 -19.56
N TRP A 87 -2.00 -0.73 -18.29
CA TRP A 87 -1.18 -1.21 -17.17
C TRP A 87 -0.77 -2.68 -17.26
N GLY A 88 -1.68 -3.59 -17.57
CA GLY A 88 -1.32 -5.02 -17.69
C GLY A 88 -0.48 -5.40 -18.90
N GLU A 89 -0.25 -4.48 -19.84
CA GLU A 89 0.66 -4.63 -20.98
C GLU A 89 2.04 -4.01 -20.69
N LEU A 90 2.20 -3.18 -19.64
CA LEU A 90 3.44 -2.44 -19.37
C LEU A 90 4.55 -3.32 -18.80
N ASP A 91 4.19 -4.29 -17.96
CA ASP A 91 5.13 -5.21 -17.30
C ASP A 91 4.44 -6.57 -17.07
N PRO A 92 5.14 -7.71 -17.25
CA PRO A 92 4.60 -9.03 -16.93
C PRO A 92 4.03 -9.18 -15.51
N ASP A 93 4.54 -8.44 -14.53
CA ASP A 93 4.06 -8.48 -13.15
C ASP A 93 2.70 -7.74 -12.98
N PHE A 94 2.28 -6.95 -13.98
CA PHE A 94 1.05 -6.15 -13.93
C PHE A 94 -0.16 -6.85 -14.58
N GLN A 95 -0.03 -8.12 -14.98
CA GLN A 95 -1.10 -8.84 -15.70
C GLN A 95 -2.47 -8.81 -14.99
N LEU A 96 -2.47 -8.83 -13.64
CA LEU A 96 -3.70 -8.74 -12.84
C LEU A 96 -4.49 -7.45 -13.08
N CYS A 97 -3.81 -6.37 -13.50
CA CYS A 97 -4.50 -5.13 -13.87
C CYS A 97 -5.46 -5.30 -15.05
N SER A 98 -5.26 -6.32 -15.90
CA SER A 98 -6.09 -6.60 -17.07
C SER A 98 -6.93 -7.88 -16.96
N ASN A 99 -6.44 -8.91 -16.26
CA ASN A 99 -7.11 -10.22 -16.18
C ASN A 99 -7.66 -10.57 -14.79
N GLY A 100 -7.43 -9.72 -13.78
CA GLY A 100 -8.02 -9.87 -12.45
C GLY A 100 -9.54 -9.73 -12.48
N MET A 101 -10.22 -10.48 -11.62
CA MET A 101 -11.68 -10.51 -11.52
C MET A 101 -12.20 -9.84 -10.25
N GLU A 102 -11.33 -9.62 -9.26
CA GLU A 102 -11.63 -8.93 -8.01
C GLU A 102 -10.95 -7.55 -7.96
N GLN A 103 -10.97 -6.83 -9.08
CA GLN A 103 -10.28 -5.54 -9.21
C GLN A 103 -11.02 -4.38 -8.52
N SER A 104 -10.24 -3.38 -8.10
CA SER A 104 -10.69 -2.11 -7.50
C SER A 104 -10.21 -0.92 -8.34
N PRO A 105 -10.86 0.26 -8.26
CA PRO A 105 -12.05 0.59 -7.46
C PRO A 105 -13.35 0.05 -8.07
N ILE A 106 -14.49 0.25 -7.41
CA ILE A 106 -15.82 -0.14 -7.91
C ILE A 106 -16.84 1.01 -7.79
N ASP A 107 -17.92 0.95 -8.59
CA ASP A 107 -19.12 1.76 -8.37
C ASP A 107 -19.99 1.09 -7.30
N ILE A 108 -20.15 1.79 -6.16
CA ILE A 108 -20.99 1.34 -5.07
C ILE A 108 -22.40 1.87 -5.30
N LYS A 109 -23.34 0.95 -5.50
CA LYS A 109 -24.74 1.27 -5.70
C LYS A 109 -25.52 1.00 -4.43
N PRO A 110 -25.96 2.02 -3.68
CA PRO A 110 -26.60 1.83 -2.37
C PRO A 110 -27.87 0.97 -2.38
N MET A 111 -28.50 0.79 -3.54
CA MET A 111 -29.67 -0.09 -3.70
C MET A 111 -29.31 -1.57 -3.93
N GLU A 112 -28.06 -1.88 -4.27
CA GLU A 112 -27.58 -3.23 -4.57
C GLU A 112 -26.67 -3.79 -3.45
N VAL A 113 -26.32 -2.98 -2.43
CA VAL A 113 -25.54 -3.45 -1.28
C VAL A 113 -26.35 -4.34 -0.35
N ILE A 114 -25.68 -5.27 0.32
CA ILE A 114 -26.27 -6.16 1.30
C ILE A 114 -26.16 -5.50 2.69
N PRO A 115 -27.27 -5.07 3.31
CA PRO A 115 -27.23 -4.56 4.67
C PRO A 115 -26.88 -5.69 5.63
N ALA A 116 -25.96 -5.44 6.55
CA ALA A 116 -25.57 -6.38 7.58
C ALA A 116 -25.19 -5.64 8.88
N ASP A 117 -25.21 -6.38 9.99
CA ASP A 117 -24.53 -6.02 11.23
C ASP A 117 -23.12 -6.60 11.10
N LEU A 118 -22.18 -5.76 10.68
CA LEU A 118 -20.80 -6.19 10.43
C LEU A 118 -19.98 -6.02 11.70
N PRO A 119 -18.99 -6.90 11.97
CA PRO A 119 -18.13 -6.72 13.13
C PRO A 119 -17.40 -5.37 13.10
N ASP A 120 -17.15 -4.82 14.28
CA ASP A 120 -16.56 -3.49 14.41
C ASP A 120 -15.14 -3.42 13.85
N VAL A 121 -14.83 -2.25 13.30
CA VAL A 121 -13.45 -1.83 13.03
C VAL A 121 -13.04 -0.97 14.22
N ARG A 122 -12.07 -1.44 15.00
CA ARG A 122 -11.53 -0.66 16.11
C ARG A 122 -10.24 0.03 15.67
N TYR A 123 -10.17 1.33 15.93
CA TYR A 123 -9.08 2.20 15.48
C TYR A 123 -8.16 2.54 16.64
N PHE A 124 -6.88 2.18 16.52
CA PHE A 124 -5.85 2.45 17.52
C PHE A 124 -4.77 3.35 16.92
N TYR A 125 -5.21 4.49 16.37
CA TYR A 125 -4.31 5.47 15.79
C TYR A 125 -3.81 6.46 16.85
N GLN A 126 -2.51 6.70 16.83
CA GLN A 126 -1.84 7.68 17.67
C GLN A 126 -0.94 8.59 16.82
N PRO A 127 -0.62 9.80 17.29
CA PRO A 127 0.38 10.65 16.64
C PRO A 127 1.72 9.92 16.56
N THR A 128 2.30 9.88 15.36
CA THR A 128 3.62 9.31 15.08
C THR A 128 4.34 10.20 14.08
N SER A 129 5.63 9.99 13.85
CA SER A 129 6.28 10.70 12.74
C SER A 129 5.67 10.28 11.40
N VAL A 130 5.65 11.22 10.46
CA VAL A 130 5.14 11.01 9.10
C VAL A 130 6.17 11.50 8.09
N HIS A 131 6.46 10.67 7.09
CA HIS A 131 7.31 11.01 5.95
C HIS A 131 6.45 11.20 4.70
N ILE A 132 6.29 12.44 4.24
CA ILE A 132 5.46 12.76 3.07
C ILE A 132 6.35 12.89 1.85
N VAL A 133 6.01 12.20 0.77
CA VAL A 133 6.69 12.27 -0.52
C VAL A 133 5.71 12.54 -1.65
N ASN A 134 6.11 13.37 -2.61
CA ASN A 134 5.45 13.41 -3.91
C ASN A 134 6.11 12.34 -4.78
N ASN A 135 5.47 11.18 -4.91
CA ASN A 135 6.10 9.99 -5.49
C ASN A 135 6.13 9.98 -7.03
N GLY A 136 5.55 10.99 -7.69
CA GLY A 136 5.55 11.10 -9.15
C GLY A 136 4.36 10.46 -9.86
N HIS A 137 3.45 9.80 -9.16
CA HIS A 137 2.21 9.23 -9.73
C HIS A 137 0.99 10.11 -9.46
N ASN A 138 1.16 11.44 -9.59
CA ASN A 138 0.11 12.44 -9.32
C ASN A 138 -0.53 12.27 -7.92
N THR A 139 0.26 11.85 -6.93
CA THR A 139 -0.20 11.65 -5.56
C THR A 139 0.86 12.09 -4.55
N LEU A 140 0.40 12.37 -3.33
CA LEU A 140 1.23 12.49 -2.15
C LEU A 140 1.03 11.24 -1.30
N GLN A 141 2.14 10.62 -0.90
CA GLN A 141 2.14 9.47 0.00
C GLN A 141 2.79 9.88 1.32
N GLY A 142 2.12 9.62 2.43
CA GLY A 142 2.67 9.74 3.78
C GLY A 142 2.91 8.37 4.38
N THR A 143 4.16 8.06 4.75
CA THR A 143 4.48 6.85 5.52
C THR A 143 4.33 7.13 7.01
N TYR A 144 3.64 6.25 7.72
CA TYR A 144 3.46 6.27 9.17
C TYR A 144 4.56 5.45 9.85
N ASP A 145 5.16 5.99 10.90
CA ASP A 145 5.97 5.19 11.83
C ASP A 145 5.07 4.17 12.59
N SER A 146 5.68 3.08 13.04
CA SER A 146 4.97 2.00 13.73
C SER A 146 4.26 2.47 15.01
N GLY A 147 3.15 1.80 15.35
CA GLY A 147 2.41 2.01 16.60
C GLY A 147 0.93 2.37 16.39
N SER A 148 0.52 2.64 15.17
CA SER A 148 -0.89 2.86 14.81
C SER A 148 -1.44 1.66 14.05
N PHE A 149 -2.59 1.13 14.44
CA PHE A 149 -3.17 -0.06 13.81
C PHE A 149 -4.70 -0.07 13.90
N ILE A 150 -5.31 -1.02 13.21
CA ILE A 150 -6.73 -1.39 13.37
C ILE A 150 -6.88 -2.87 13.74
N THR A 151 -8.01 -3.20 14.34
CA THR A 151 -8.50 -4.59 14.41
C THR A 151 -9.86 -4.66 13.74
N ILE A 152 -10.18 -5.79 13.11
CA ILE A 152 -11.44 -5.98 12.37
C ILE A 152 -12.02 -7.36 12.67
N ASP A 153 -13.23 -7.62 12.20
CA ASP A 153 -13.87 -8.93 12.28
C ASP A 153 -14.07 -9.46 13.72
N GLY A 154 -13.94 -8.58 14.73
CA GLY A 154 -14.04 -8.92 16.15
C GLY A 154 -12.86 -9.75 16.68
N ASP A 155 -11.77 -9.88 15.90
CA ASP A 155 -10.56 -10.55 16.33
C ASP A 155 -9.56 -9.57 16.99
N GLU A 156 -8.47 -10.11 17.54
CA GLU A 156 -7.35 -9.35 18.10
C GLU A 156 -6.19 -9.22 17.10
N ARG A 157 -6.43 -9.51 15.82
CA ARG A 157 -5.39 -9.42 14.81
C ARG A 157 -5.19 -7.95 14.46
N GLU A 158 -3.96 -7.49 14.65
CA GLU A 158 -3.55 -6.13 14.33
C GLU A 158 -3.20 -6.01 12.85
N TYR A 159 -3.67 -4.92 12.25
CA TYR A 159 -3.30 -4.46 10.93
C TYR A 159 -2.65 -3.08 11.09
N ASP A 160 -1.32 -3.05 11.03
CA ASP A 160 -0.51 -1.85 11.23
C ASP A 160 -0.73 -0.87 10.09
N LEU A 161 -1.02 0.39 10.40
CA LEU A 161 -1.10 1.49 9.45
C LEU A 161 0.31 1.78 8.90
N GLN A 162 0.51 1.48 7.62
CA GLN A 162 1.81 1.64 6.97
C GLN A 162 1.95 3.02 6.31
N GLN A 163 0.91 3.41 5.58
CA GLN A 163 0.94 4.62 4.78
C GLN A 163 -0.47 5.11 4.46
N PHE A 164 -0.54 6.36 4.03
CA PHE A 164 -1.71 6.92 3.38
C PHE A 164 -1.34 7.63 2.09
N HIS A 165 -2.32 7.75 1.21
CA HIS A 165 -2.19 8.52 -0.03
C HIS A 165 -3.56 9.03 -0.50
N PHE A 166 -3.54 9.91 -1.49
CA PHE A 166 -4.73 10.59 -1.99
C PHE A 166 -4.93 10.40 -3.48
N HIS A 167 -6.20 10.37 -3.88
CA HIS A 167 -6.66 10.39 -5.27
C HIS A 167 -7.56 11.60 -5.53
N SER A 168 -7.41 12.24 -6.68
CA SER A 168 -8.27 13.31 -7.17
C SER A 168 -8.58 13.07 -8.65
N VAL A 169 -9.84 12.98 -9.08
CA VAL A 169 -11.06 12.82 -8.25
C VAL A 169 -11.04 11.46 -7.51
N SER A 170 -12.08 11.12 -6.74
CA SER A 170 -12.14 9.81 -6.07
C SER A 170 -12.03 8.64 -7.05
N GLU A 171 -11.50 7.51 -6.59
CA GLU A 171 -11.43 6.26 -7.33
C GLU A 171 -12.77 5.51 -7.25
N HIS A 172 -13.26 5.30 -6.03
CA HIS A 172 -14.59 4.77 -5.80
C HIS A 172 -15.64 5.81 -6.16
N THR A 173 -16.76 5.31 -6.67
CA THR A 173 -17.94 6.12 -6.96
C THR A 173 -19.12 5.63 -6.15
N LEU A 174 -20.06 6.54 -5.90
CA LEU A 174 -21.34 6.23 -5.26
C LEU A 174 -22.48 6.60 -6.21
N ALA A 175 -23.58 5.85 -6.13
CA ALA A 175 -24.84 6.18 -6.79
C ALA A 175 -24.69 6.45 -8.30
N PHE A 176 -24.34 5.39 -9.04
CA PHE A 176 -24.28 5.40 -10.51
C PHE A 176 -23.13 6.25 -11.06
N GLY A 177 -21.93 6.07 -10.51
CA GLY A 177 -20.72 6.68 -11.06
C GLY A 177 -20.42 8.09 -10.58
N ALA A 178 -21.06 8.59 -9.50
CA ALA A 178 -20.74 9.90 -8.97
C ALA A 178 -19.43 9.87 -8.17
N HIS A 179 -18.47 10.70 -8.58
CA HIS A 179 -17.18 10.88 -7.89
C HIS A 179 -17.27 11.91 -6.77
N PHE A 180 -16.37 11.76 -5.79
CA PHE A 180 -16.04 12.76 -4.78
C PHE A 180 -14.83 13.59 -5.21
N ASN A 181 -14.58 14.71 -4.53
CA ASN A 181 -13.53 15.65 -4.90
C ASN A 181 -12.14 15.04 -4.73
N ILE A 182 -11.93 14.33 -3.62
CA ILE A 182 -10.71 13.61 -3.25
C ILE A 182 -11.11 12.29 -2.58
N GLU A 183 -10.24 11.29 -2.64
CA GLU A 183 -10.32 10.06 -1.85
C GLU A 183 -8.99 9.81 -1.15
N MET A 184 -9.03 9.44 0.13
CA MET A 184 -7.85 9.11 0.92
C MET A 184 -7.87 7.62 1.26
N HIS A 185 -6.75 6.95 1.04
CA HIS A 185 -6.53 5.56 1.43
C HIS A 185 -5.61 5.50 2.64
N LEU A 186 -6.04 4.81 3.69
CA LEU A 186 -5.22 4.39 4.82
C LEU A 186 -4.90 2.90 4.64
N VAL A 187 -3.65 2.57 4.34
CA VAL A 187 -3.22 1.21 3.99
C VAL A 187 -2.64 0.51 5.21
N HIS A 188 -3.21 -0.64 5.55
CA HIS A 188 -2.81 -1.43 6.71
C HIS A 188 -2.37 -2.83 6.31
N THR A 189 -1.43 -3.39 7.06
CA THR A 189 -0.92 -4.76 6.85
C THR A 189 -0.83 -5.52 8.16
N SER A 190 -1.28 -6.77 8.16
CA SER A 190 -1.01 -7.69 9.28
C SER A 190 0.36 -8.36 9.17
N ILE A 191 0.79 -9.02 10.24
CA ILE A 191 2.02 -9.83 10.28
C ILE A 191 2.04 -10.96 9.23
N ASP A 192 0.87 -11.45 8.84
CA ASP A 192 0.71 -12.50 7.83
C ASP A 192 0.70 -11.95 6.39
N GLY A 193 0.81 -10.63 6.22
CA GLY A 193 0.82 -9.95 4.93
C GLY A 193 -0.57 -9.65 4.36
N GLU A 194 -1.66 -9.91 5.08
CA GLU A 194 -3.00 -9.50 4.65
C GLU A 194 -3.14 -7.97 4.71
N VAL A 195 -3.81 -7.41 3.69
CA VAL A 195 -3.97 -5.96 3.50
C VAL A 195 -5.41 -5.53 3.77
N VAL A 196 -5.56 -4.42 4.50
CA VAL A 196 -6.83 -3.72 4.70
C VAL A 196 -6.66 -2.26 4.33
N VAL A 197 -7.56 -1.73 3.51
CA VAL A 197 -7.59 -0.31 3.16
C VAL A 197 -8.85 0.32 3.74
N VAL A 198 -8.67 1.30 4.62
CA VAL A 198 -9.74 2.16 5.10
C VAL A 198 -9.76 3.41 4.22
N THR A 199 -10.93 3.73 3.66
CA THR A 199 -11.09 4.81 2.69
C THR A 199 -11.95 5.93 3.25
N LEU A 200 -11.45 7.16 3.13
CA LEU A 200 -12.20 8.39 3.39
C LEU A 200 -12.55 9.06 2.06
N LEU A 201 -13.85 9.19 1.79
CA LEU A 201 -14.35 10.00 0.69
C LEU A 201 -14.39 11.46 1.12
N ILE A 202 -13.90 12.37 0.28
CA ILE A 202 -13.78 13.79 0.63
C ILE A 202 -14.60 14.62 -0.36
N ARG A 203 -15.56 15.38 0.17
CA ARG A 203 -16.34 16.36 -0.61
C ARG A 203 -15.91 17.78 -0.30
N GLN A 204 -16.18 18.69 -1.22
CA GLN A 204 -16.04 20.13 -0.93
C GLN A 204 -17.03 20.55 0.18
N GLY A 205 -16.52 21.28 1.17
CA GLY A 205 -17.26 21.78 2.33
C GLY A 205 -16.39 22.73 3.16
N GLU A 206 -16.42 22.58 4.48
CA GLU A 206 -15.57 23.35 5.41
C GLU A 206 -14.09 22.95 5.34
N GLU A 207 -13.19 23.83 5.82
CA GLU A 207 -11.75 23.53 5.91
C GLU A 207 -11.50 22.34 6.87
N ASN A 208 -10.81 21.32 6.37
CA ASN A 208 -10.41 20.17 7.16
C ASN A 208 -9.23 20.53 8.06
N GLN A 209 -9.46 20.66 9.36
CA GLN A 209 -8.39 20.97 10.31
C GLN A 209 -7.47 19.78 10.59
N ALA A 210 -7.99 18.54 10.53
CA ALA A 210 -7.19 17.35 10.78
C ALA A 210 -6.09 17.16 9.73
N LEU A 211 -6.40 17.41 8.46
CA LEU A 211 -5.46 17.28 7.35
C LEU A 211 -4.62 18.54 7.09
N LYS A 212 -4.81 19.60 7.89
CA LYS A 212 -4.14 20.89 7.69
C LYS A 212 -2.62 20.79 7.75
N GLU A 213 -2.08 20.04 8.70
CA GLU A 213 -0.63 19.89 8.87
C GLU A 213 0.02 19.23 7.64
N ILE A 214 -0.61 18.19 7.10
CA ILE A 214 -0.21 17.57 5.82
C ILE A 214 -0.28 18.60 4.70
N TRP A 215 -1.38 19.36 4.62
CA TRP A 215 -1.62 20.32 3.56
C TRP A 215 -0.62 21.48 3.56
N ASP A 216 -0.19 21.94 4.72
CA ASP A 216 0.78 23.04 4.86
C ASP A 216 2.20 22.61 4.47
N ASN A 217 2.51 21.32 4.63
CA ASN A 217 3.83 20.75 4.42
C ASN A 217 3.96 19.88 3.15
N MET A 218 2.99 19.94 2.23
CA MET A 218 3.01 19.14 1.00
C MET A 218 4.30 19.36 0.18
N PRO A 219 5.04 18.30 -0.19
CA PRO A 219 6.19 18.40 -1.07
C PRO A 219 5.76 18.85 -2.47
N LYS A 220 6.36 19.94 -2.95
CA LYS A 220 5.93 20.60 -4.20
C LYS A 220 6.48 19.96 -5.46
N ASN A 221 7.61 19.27 -5.35
CA ASN A 221 8.31 18.67 -6.48
C ASN A 221 8.30 17.14 -6.36
N ILE A 222 8.22 16.46 -7.50
CA ILE A 222 8.35 15.00 -7.56
C ILE A 222 9.70 14.58 -6.94
N GLY A 223 9.65 13.56 -6.09
CA GLY A 223 10.79 13.05 -5.32
C GLY A 223 11.20 13.90 -4.11
N GLN A 224 10.52 15.03 -3.85
CA GLN A 224 10.75 15.79 -2.63
C GLN A 224 10.08 15.09 -1.44
N GLU A 225 10.82 14.98 -0.35
CA GLU A 225 10.36 14.44 0.93
C GLU A 225 10.25 15.55 1.98
N VAL A 226 9.27 15.40 2.88
CA VAL A 226 9.08 16.24 4.06
C VAL A 226 8.85 15.34 5.27
N PHE A 227 9.58 15.61 6.35
CA PHE A 227 9.46 14.89 7.61
C PHE A 227 8.65 15.72 8.61
N LEU A 228 7.63 15.11 9.20
CA LEU A 228 6.83 15.67 10.28
C LEU A 228 7.07 14.84 11.56
N PRO A 229 7.65 15.40 12.62
CA PRO A 229 7.87 14.67 13.87
C PRO A 229 6.55 14.45 14.62
N ALA A 230 6.50 13.42 15.47
CA ALA A 230 5.30 13.00 16.19
C ALA A 230 4.60 14.14 16.97
N GLU A 231 5.36 15.04 17.60
CA GLU A 231 4.84 16.14 18.42
C GLU A 231 4.11 17.24 17.62
N SER A 232 4.33 17.27 16.30
CA SER A 232 3.65 18.18 15.36
C SER A 232 3.04 17.38 14.21
N SER A 233 2.66 16.13 14.45
CA SER A 233 2.22 15.22 13.41
C SER A 233 0.71 15.22 13.21
N PHE A 234 0.34 14.79 12.01
CA PHE A 234 -1.00 14.35 11.66
C PHE A 234 -1.38 13.07 12.42
N ASN A 235 -2.56 13.05 13.04
CA ASN A 235 -3.16 11.83 13.58
C ASN A 235 -4.33 11.41 12.68
N ALA A 236 -4.24 10.23 12.08
CA ALA A 236 -5.30 9.68 11.23
C ALA A 236 -6.64 9.55 11.96
N MET A 237 -6.63 9.40 13.30
CA MET A 237 -7.84 9.36 14.11
C MET A 237 -8.69 10.62 13.94
N ASP A 238 -8.04 11.79 13.87
CA ASP A 238 -8.71 13.09 13.83
C ASP A 238 -9.35 13.36 12.45
N ALA A 239 -8.94 12.62 11.42
CA ALA A 239 -9.50 12.72 10.07
C ALA A 239 -10.70 11.79 9.85
N LEU A 240 -10.95 10.84 10.74
CA LEU A 240 -12.09 9.94 10.58
C LEU A 240 -13.40 10.73 10.86
N PRO A 241 -14.52 10.48 10.13
CA PRO A 241 -15.84 11.13 10.31
C PRO A 241 -16.45 10.94 11.72
N SER A 242 -17.72 11.26 11.99
CA SER A 242 -18.34 10.80 13.26
C SER A 242 -18.94 9.40 13.10
N ASP A 243 -19.67 9.20 12.01
CA ASP A 243 -20.31 7.95 11.65
C ASP A 243 -19.30 7.01 10.98
N ARG A 244 -19.12 5.81 11.58
CA ARG A 244 -18.15 4.80 11.12
C ARG A 244 -18.78 3.75 10.21
N ARG A 245 -20.07 3.85 9.89
CA ARG A 245 -20.72 2.91 8.96
C ARG A 245 -19.99 2.90 7.63
N SER A 246 -19.80 1.70 7.09
CA SER A 246 -18.91 1.48 5.95
C SER A 246 -19.49 0.52 4.93
N TYR A 247 -19.07 0.70 3.68
CA TYR A 247 -19.18 -0.32 2.65
C TYR A 247 -17.96 -1.22 2.71
N ARG A 248 -18.15 -2.54 2.68
CA ARG A 248 -17.06 -3.52 2.77
C ARG A 248 -17.11 -4.53 1.63
N TYR A 249 -15.97 -4.76 0.99
CA TYR A 249 -15.82 -5.76 -0.08
C TYR A 249 -14.36 -6.24 -0.23
N ARG A 250 -14.16 -7.35 -0.96
CA ARG A 250 -12.83 -7.83 -1.35
C ARG A 250 -12.47 -7.34 -2.74
N GLY A 251 -11.27 -6.79 -2.87
CA GLY A 251 -10.80 -6.10 -4.05
C GLY A 251 -9.31 -6.27 -4.30
N SER A 252 -8.74 -5.29 -4.99
CA SER A 252 -7.31 -5.23 -5.33
C SER A 252 -6.69 -3.92 -4.88
N PHE A 253 -5.37 -3.79 -5.03
CA PHE A 253 -4.76 -2.48 -5.16
C PHE A 253 -5.28 -1.76 -6.42
N THR A 254 -5.38 -0.44 -6.36
CA THR A 254 -5.84 0.42 -7.45
C THR A 254 -4.71 0.94 -8.33
N THR A 255 -3.46 0.57 -8.03
CA THR A 255 -2.28 0.79 -8.85
C THR A 255 -1.60 -0.55 -9.17
N PRO A 256 -0.76 -0.61 -10.22
CA PRO A 256 0.05 -1.79 -10.48
C PRO A 256 0.87 -2.22 -9.27
N PRO A 257 1.03 -3.53 -9.01
CA PRO A 257 0.65 -4.68 -9.85
C PRO A 257 -0.84 -5.11 -9.75
N CYS A 258 -1.71 -4.30 -9.16
CA CYS A 258 -3.15 -4.57 -9.03
C CYS A 258 -3.48 -5.91 -8.33
N THR A 259 -2.64 -6.30 -7.38
CA THR A 259 -2.79 -7.56 -6.61
C THR A 259 -4.13 -7.58 -5.89
N GLU A 260 -4.83 -8.71 -5.99
CA GLU A 260 -6.13 -8.99 -5.36
C GLU A 260 -5.97 -9.45 -3.90
N GLY A 261 -7.09 -9.61 -3.20
CA GLY A 261 -7.11 -10.04 -1.79
C GLY A 261 -7.09 -8.88 -0.78
N VAL A 262 -7.19 -7.63 -1.26
CA VAL A 262 -7.32 -6.45 -0.41
C VAL A 262 -8.73 -6.40 0.17
N ARG A 263 -8.86 -6.19 1.49
CA ARG A 263 -10.15 -5.87 2.11
C ARG A 263 -10.35 -4.36 2.13
N TRP A 264 -11.41 -3.89 1.49
CA TRP A 264 -11.78 -2.49 1.44
C TRP A 264 -12.83 -2.17 2.48
N ILE A 265 -12.64 -1.06 3.20
CA ILE A 265 -13.56 -0.50 4.18
C ILE A 265 -13.75 0.98 3.82
N ILE A 266 -14.84 1.29 3.12
CA ILE A 266 -15.11 2.64 2.63
C ILE A 266 -16.12 3.30 3.55
N LEU A 267 -15.68 4.30 4.30
CA LEU A 267 -16.56 5.02 5.23
C LEU A 267 -17.63 5.76 4.43
N ARG A 268 -18.88 5.59 4.85
CA ARG A 268 -20.06 6.13 4.15
C ARG A 268 -20.16 7.64 4.31
N GLU A 269 -19.88 8.15 5.51
CA GLU A 269 -19.90 9.58 5.77
C GLU A 269 -18.65 10.23 5.16
N PRO A 270 -18.80 11.11 4.14
CA PRO A 270 -17.66 11.80 3.58
C PRO A 270 -17.17 12.87 4.56
N ILE A 271 -15.86 13.05 4.63
CA ILE A 271 -15.28 14.21 5.30
C ILE A 271 -15.27 15.41 4.35
N GLU A 272 -15.12 16.60 4.92
CA GLU A 272 -15.13 17.85 4.17
C GLU A 272 -13.72 18.41 4.02
N MET A 273 -13.49 19.11 2.91
CA MET A 273 -12.34 19.99 2.68
C MET A 273 -12.78 21.26 1.98
N SER A 274 -12.10 22.38 2.26
CA SER A 274 -12.40 23.63 1.58
C SER A 274 -12.03 23.56 0.09
N ALA A 275 -12.65 24.42 -0.71
CA ALA A 275 -12.29 24.54 -2.12
C ALA A 275 -10.80 24.88 -2.30
N GLU A 276 -10.24 25.72 -1.43
CA GLU A 276 -8.82 26.10 -1.43
C GLU A 276 -7.91 24.90 -1.14
N GLN A 277 -8.28 24.03 -0.18
CA GLN A 277 -7.52 22.82 0.10
C GLN A 277 -7.52 21.88 -1.12
N ILE A 278 -8.69 21.65 -1.71
CA ILE A 278 -8.83 20.77 -2.88
C ILE A 278 -7.99 21.29 -4.06
N GLU A 279 -8.09 22.58 -4.38
CA GLU A 279 -7.34 23.17 -5.48
C GLU A 279 -5.83 23.26 -5.19
N LYS A 280 -5.42 23.48 -3.93
CA LYS A 280 -4.01 23.44 -3.53
C LYS A 280 -3.40 22.07 -3.80
N TYR A 281 -4.11 21.00 -3.43
CA TYR A 281 -3.66 19.62 -3.69
C TYR A 281 -3.50 19.38 -5.20
N ARG A 282 -4.56 19.61 -5.98
CA ARG A 282 -4.57 19.42 -7.45
C ARG A 282 -3.43 20.17 -8.16
N ASN A 283 -3.13 21.39 -7.73
CA ASN A 283 -2.02 22.16 -8.29
C ASN A 283 -0.65 21.54 -7.99
N ILE A 284 -0.44 21.00 -6.78
CA ILE A 284 0.83 20.37 -6.39
C ILE A 284 1.04 19.03 -7.08
N THR A 285 -0.01 18.22 -7.16
CA THR A 285 0.04 16.89 -7.77
C THR A 285 -0.18 16.91 -9.28
N GLN A 286 -0.15 18.10 -9.88
CA GLN A 286 -0.25 18.32 -11.32
C GLN A 286 -1.50 17.70 -11.95
N HIS A 287 -2.63 17.77 -11.25
CA HIS A 287 -3.95 17.47 -11.79
C HIS A 287 -4.38 18.59 -12.75
N VAL A 288 -3.65 18.72 -13.84
CA VAL A 288 -3.88 19.71 -14.89
C VAL A 288 -4.54 18.99 -16.05
N CYS A 289 -5.83 19.28 -16.27
CA CYS A 289 -6.67 18.79 -17.38
C CYS A 289 -6.49 17.31 -17.77
N CYS A 290 -7.50 16.47 -17.55
CA CYS A 290 -7.53 15.04 -17.90
C CYS A 290 -6.43 14.16 -17.27
N SER A 291 -5.38 14.73 -16.68
CA SER A 291 -4.37 14.04 -15.88
C SER A 291 -4.87 13.92 -14.44
N ASN A 292 -5.71 12.93 -14.19
CA ASN A 292 -6.11 12.56 -12.84
C ASN A 292 -5.33 11.32 -12.39
N ASN A 293 -5.32 11.03 -11.09
CA ASN A 293 -4.67 9.82 -10.55
C ASN A 293 -5.68 8.77 -10.09
N ASN A 294 -6.85 8.74 -10.72
CA ASN A 294 -7.92 7.81 -10.36
C ASN A 294 -8.08 6.72 -11.43
N ARG A 295 -7.90 5.46 -11.05
CA ARG A 295 -8.20 4.31 -11.90
C ARG A 295 -9.72 4.28 -12.18
N PRO A 296 -10.16 3.97 -13.41
CA PRO A 296 -11.57 3.75 -13.70
C PRO A 296 -12.17 2.63 -12.83
N THR A 297 -13.46 2.74 -12.51
CA THR A 297 -14.18 1.68 -11.78
C THR A 297 -14.18 0.37 -12.55
N GLN A 298 -14.00 -0.72 -11.81
CA GLN A 298 -13.87 -2.08 -12.31
C GLN A 298 -15.18 -2.85 -12.11
N PRO A 299 -15.47 -3.86 -12.95
CA PRO A 299 -16.66 -4.68 -12.79
C PRO A 299 -16.69 -5.44 -11.47
N LEU A 300 -17.88 -5.58 -10.88
CA LEU A 300 -18.04 -6.29 -9.60
C LEU A 300 -17.88 -7.81 -9.76
N ASN A 301 -18.11 -8.38 -10.96
CA ASN A 301 -17.86 -9.79 -11.29
C ASN A 301 -18.50 -10.80 -10.32
N GLY A 302 -19.69 -10.49 -9.80
CA GLY A 302 -20.42 -11.38 -8.88
C GLY A 302 -19.99 -11.25 -7.41
N ARG A 303 -18.99 -10.43 -7.09
CA ARG A 303 -18.70 -10.03 -5.70
C ARG A 303 -19.91 -9.32 -5.11
N GLN A 304 -20.01 -9.36 -3.78
CA GLN A 304 -21.02 -8.64 -3.02
C GLN A 304 -20.36 -7.49 -2.26
N VAL A 305 -21.09 -6.38 -2.15
CA VAL A 305 -20.72 -5.26 -1.31
C VAL A 305 -21.65 -5.28 -0.12
N TYR A 306 -21.09 -5.31 1.09
CA TYR A 306 -21.85 -5.24 2.32
C TYR A 306 -21.90 -3.79 2.80
N PHE A 307 -23.02 -3.39 3.40
CA PHE A 307 -23.14 -2.11 4.08
C PHE A 307 -23.41 -2.34 5.57
N ASP A 308 -22.55 -1.77 6.39
CA ASP A 308 -22.70 -1.80 7.84
C ASP A 308 -23.88 -0.93 8.27
N THR A 309 -24.85 -1.55 8.93
CA THR A 309 -26.08 -0.86 9.35
C THR A 309 -25.99 -0.24 10.74
N VAL A 310 -24.96 -0.59 11.51
CA VAL A 310 -24.76 -0.15 12.89
C VAL A 310 -23.59 0.83 12.94
N ASP A 311 -23.79 1.98 13.61
CA ASP A 311 -22.71 2.90 13.90
C ASP A 311 -22.12 2.54 15.27
N ASN A 312 -20.92 1.97 15.27
CA ASN A 312 -20.20 1.56 16.48
C ASN A 312 -18.98 2.47 16.73
N SER A 313 -19.14 3.77 16.47
CA SER A 313 -18.12 4.81 16.68
C SER A 313 -17.72 5.06 18.14
N ASP A 314 -18.40 4.42 19.10
CA ASP A 314 -18.15 4.53 20.55
C ASP A 314 -16.93 3.72 21.05
N PHE A 315 -16.15 3.06 20.17
CA PHE A 315 -14.99 2.22 20.51
C PHE A 315 -13.66 2.70 19.91
#